data_AF-A0A0L8GKT2-F1
#
_entry.id   AF-A0A0L8GKT2-F1
#
_cell.length_a   1.000
_cell.length_b   1.000
_cell.length_c   1.000
_cell.angle_alpha   90.00
_cell.angle_beta   90.00
_cell.angle_gamma   90.00
#
_symmetry.space_group_name_H-M   'P 1'
#
loop_
_entity.id
_entity.type
_entity.pdbx_description
1 polymer ?
#
loop_
_entity_poly.entity_id
_entity_poly.type
_entity_poly.pdbx_seq_one_letter_code
_entity_poly.pdbx_strand_id
1 'polypeptide(L)'
;MFVGSVGVEALKRVTRKYARKQVRWLNNRLLKRSPDNTPPVYALDATDVTHWQNKVHNPAVEVLQAMMKDEIPAIPTAPHLEEPKNKHVLNVCDICDGIILVTEKDFKIHMASRKHKKNLARKKALELKNQEIEKEKQRDVIQEETH
;
A
#
# COMPACT_ATOMS: atom_id res chain seq x y z
N MET A 1 -17.71 31.81 -10.87
CA MET A 1 -17.10 30.54 -10.43
C MET A 1 -15.59 30.74 -10.35
N PHE A 2 -14.99 30.64 -9.16
CA PHE A 2 -13.57 30.93 -8.93
C PHE A 2 -12.68 29.75 -9.38
N VAL A 3 -12.06 29.85 -10.55
CA VAL A 3 -11.13 28.85 -11.11
C VAL A 3 -9.81 28.78 -10.31
N GLY A 4 -9.42 29.85 -9.61
CA GLY A 4 -8.17 29.91 -8.85
C GLY A 4 -8.12 29.03 -7.59
N SER A 5 -9.25 28.75 -6.93
CA SER A 5 -9.26 27.97 -5.69
C SER A 5 -9.00 26.47 -5.94
N VAL A 6 -9.45 25.95 -7.08
CA VAL A 6 -9.26 24.54 -7.46
C VAL A 6 -7.79 24.23 -7.69
N GLY A 7 -7.04 25.14 -8.33
CA GLY A 7 -5.61 24.99 -8.57
C GLY A 7 -4.79 24.94 -7.28
N VAL A 8 -5.05 25.86 -6.34
CA VAL A 8 -4.38 25.90 -5.04
C VAL A 8 -4.66 24.64 -4.21
N GLU A 9 -5.91 24.17 -4.21
CA GLU A 9 -6.26 22.95 -3.48
C GLU A 9 -5.67 21.68 -4.12
N ALA A 10 -5.54 21.64 -5.45
CA ALA A 10 -4.81 20.58 -6.14
C ALA A 10 -3.33 20.58 -5.74
N LEU A 11 -2.69 21.75 -5.70
CA LEU A 11 -1.29 21.89 -5.28
C LEU A 11 -1.09 21.43 -3.83
N LYS A 12 -1.88 21.93 -2.88
CA LYS A 12 -1.82 21.49 -1.48
C LYS A 12 -1.99 19.96 -1.35
N ARG A 13 -2.87 19.37 -2.16
CA ARG A 13 -3.10 17.92 -2.17
C ARG A 13 -1.88 17.14 -2.63
N VAL A 14 -1.20 17.57 -3.69
CA VAL A 14 0.03 16.90 -4.17
C VAL A 14 1.17 17.08 -3.17
N THR A 15 1.32 18.24 -2.53
CA THR A 15 2.32 18.46 -1.48
C THR A 15 2.11 17.53 -0.28
N ARG A 16 0.87 17.37 0.19
CA ARG A 16 0.56 16.40 1.27
C ARG A 16 0.87 14.96 0.87
N LYS A 17 0.55 14.56 -0.37
CA LYS A 17 0.89 13.23 -0.89
C LYS A 17 2.41 13.03 -0.95
N TYR A 18 3.14 14.05 -1.38
CA TYR A 18 4.60 14.04 -1.44
C TYR A 18 5.22 13.85 -0.06
N ALA A 19 4.82 14.65 0.93
CA ALA A 19 5.30 14.51 2.31
C ALA A 19 5.06 13.10 2.88
N ARG A 20 3.86 12.52 2.67
CA ARG A 20 3.57 11.14 3.06
C ARG A 20 4.45 10.11 2.36
N LYS A 21 4.77 10.34 1.08
CA LYS A 21 5.66 9.48 0.30
C LYS A 21 7.10 9.56 0.81
N GLN A 22 7.58 10.74 1.20
CA GLN A 22 8.90 10.92 1.81
C GLN A 22 9.01 10.16 3.14
N VAL A 23 8.03 10.30 4.03
CA VAL A 23 8.01 9.55 5.30
C VAL A 23 8.01 8.03 5.05
N ARG A 24 7.17 7.56 4.13
CA ARG A 24 7.16 6.13 3.75
C ARG A 24 8.51 5.67 3.21
N TRP A 25 9.14 6.47 2.35
CA TRP A 25 10.45 6.16 1.79
C TRP A 25 11.52 6.13 2.88
N LEU A 26 11.54 7.12 3.78
CA LEU A 26 12.48 7.19 4.90
C LEU A 26 12.37 5.94 5.78
N ASN A 27 11.15 5.60 6.20
CA ASN A 27 10.89 4.43 7.02
C ASN A 27 11.33 3.14 6.30
N ASN A 28 10.95 2.98 5.03
CA ASN A 28 11.28 1.76 4.27
C ASN A 28 12.76 1.64 3.92
N ARG A 29 13.44 2.76 3.65
CA ARG A 29 14.86 2.77 3.25
C ARG A 29 15.75 2.62 4.47
N LEU A 30 15.45 3.37 5.54
CA LEU A 30 16.35 3.57 6.67
C LEU A 30 15.96 2.80 7.94
N LEU A 31 14.66 2.59 8.19
CA LEU A 31 14.23 1.95 9.43
C LEU A 31 13.83 0.48 9.26
N LYS A 32 13.53 0.02 8.03
CA LYS A 32 13.08 -1.35 7.77
C LYS A 32 14.14 -2.28 7.19
N ARG A 33 15.31 -1.77 6.83
CA ARG A 33 16.44 -2.60 6.36
C ARG A 33 17.30 -3.05 7.53
N SER A 34 18.01 -4.18 7.35
CA SER A 34 18.92 -4.71 8.37
C SER A 34 19.82 -3.59 8.90
N PRO A 35 20.03 -3.51 10.22
CA PRO A 35 20.86 -2.48 10.83
C PRO A 35 22.29 -2.47 10.28
N ASP A 36 22.79 -3.61 9.80
CA ASP A 36 24.17 -3.75 9.28
C ASP A 36 24.43 -2.94 8.00
N ASN A 37 23.38 -2.59 7.24
CA ASN A 37 23.51 -1.92 5.95
C ASN A 37 22.88 -0.51 5.94
N THR A 38 22.60 0.03 7.13
CA THR A 38 21.85 1.28 7.25
C THR A 38 22.49 2.19 8.29
N PRO A 39 22.76 3.47 7.97
CA PRO A 39 23.36 4.36 8.94
C PRO A 39 22.44 4.57 10.15
N PRO A 40 23.00 4.85 11.34
CA PRO A 40 22.20 5.19 12.51
C PRO A 40 21.34 6.42 12.21
N VAL A 41 20.05 6.30 12.48
CA VAL A 41 19.08 7.38 12.28
C VAL A 41 18.70 7.95 13.63
N TYR A 42 18.79 9.27 13.81
CA TYR A 42 18.31 9.95 15.01
C TYR A 42 17.04 10.74 14.66
N ALA A 43 15.93 10.42 15.33
CA ALA A 43 14.66 11.10 15.09
C ALA A 43 14.50 12.29 16.03
N LEU A 44 14.21 13.47 15.47
CA LEU A 44 14.00 14.71 16.21
C LEU A 44 12.56 15.19 16.02
N ASP A 45 11.91 15.64 17.10
CA ASP A 45 10.52 16.10 17.06
C ASP A 45 10.44 17.56 16.62
N ALA A 46 10.05 17.75 15.36
CA ALA A 46 9.82 19.07 14.75
C ALA A 46 8.33 19.44 14.62
N THR A 47 7.44 18.81 15.41
CA THR A 47 5.99 19.06 15.33
C THR A 47 5.63 20.49 15.73
N ASP A 48 6.30 21.01 16.75
CA ASP A 48 6.07 22.37 17.26
C ASP A 48 7.30 23.25 16.99
N VAL A 49 7.10 24.21 16.08
CA VAL A 49 8.13 25.14 15.63
C VAL A 49 8.59 26.08 16.75
N THR A 50 7.72 26.37 17.74
CA THR A 50 8.07 27.27 18.86
C THR A 50 9.16 26.69 19.74
N HIS A 51 9.24 25.36 19.83
CA HIS A 51 10.23 24.64 20.63
C HIS A 51 11.43 24.13 19.79
N TRP A 52 11.61 24.63 18.56
CA TRP A 52 12.65 24.18 17.62
C TRP A 52 14.05 24.16 18.23
N GLN A 53 14.41 25.23 18.94
CA GLN A 53 15.75 25.38 19.50
C GLN A 53 16.10 24.23 20.45
N ASN A 54 15.16 23.86 21.32
CA ASN A 54 15.39 22.85 22.36
C ASN A 54 15.11 21.42 21.87
N LYS A 55 14.16 21.22 20.96
CA LYS A 55 13.75 19.89 20.49
C LYS A 55 14.48 19.39 19.25
N VAL A 56 15.02 20.29 18.43
CA VAL A 56 15.64 19.93 17.14
C VAL A 56 17.07 20.44 17.07
N HIS A 57 17.30 21.74 17.24
CA HIS A 57 18.63 22.33 17.04
C HIS A 57 19.66 21.81 18.05
N ASN A 58 19.46 22.04 19.35
CA ASN A 58 20.42 21.62 20.37
C ASN A 58 20.68 20.10 20.37
N PRO A 59 19.64 19.25 20.27
CA PRO A 59 19.86 17.80 20.21
C PRO A 59 20.60 17.36 18.94
N ALA A 60 20.38 18.00 17.79
CA ALA A 60 21.13 17.71 16.57
C ALA A 60 22.63 18.07 16.71
N VAL A 61 22.93 19.22 17.31
CA VAL A 61 24.32 19.64 17.55
C VAL A 61 25.01 18.68 18.53
N GLU A 62 24.32 18.26 19.59
CA GLU A 62 24.85 17.29 20.56
C GLU A 62 25.21 15.95 19.89
N VAL A 63 24.33 15.43 19.03
CA VAL A 63 24.60 14.20 18.26
C VAL A 63 25.83 14.38 17.37
N LEU A 64 25.93 15.50 16.65
CA LEU A 64 27.09 15.77 15.78
C LEU A 64 28.39 15.89 16.57
N GLN A 65 28.36 16.56 17.72
CA GLN A 65 29.53 16.72 18.58
C GLN A 65 30.00 15.38 19.17
N ALA A 66 29.07 14.54 19.62
CA ALA A 66 29.40 13.19 20.10
C ALA A 66 29.99 12.33 18.97
N MET A 67 29.38 12.36 17.78
CA MET A 67 29.89 11.64 16.61
C MET A 67 31.29 12.11 16.19
N MET A 68 31.61 13.40 16.31
CA MET A 68 32.95 13.92 16.00
C MET A 68 34.01 13.50 17.03
N LYS A 69 33.60 13.10 18.24
CA LYS A 69 34.49 12.66 19.32
C LYS A 69 34.54 11.12 19.45
N ASP A 70 33.90 10.39 18.54
CA ASP A 70 33.69 8.93 18.63
C ASP A 70 32.96 8.49 19.93
N GLU A 71 32.14 9.38 20.50
CA GLU A 71 31.30 9.11 21.67
C GLU A 71 29.88 8.69 21.24
N ILE A 72 29.20 7.90 22.08
CA ILE A 72 27.81 7.49 21.84
C ILE A 72 26.90 8.69 22.19
N PRO A 73 26.08 9.20 21.25
CA PRO A 73 25.16 10.29 21.54
C PRO A 73 24.15 9.92 22.64
N ALA A 74 23.76 10.88 23.48
CA ALA A 74 22.74 10.67 24.52
C ALA A 74 21.35 10.35 23.94
N ILE A 75 21.10 10.74 22.70
CA ILE A 75 19.85 10.50 21.99
C ILE A 75 19.89 9.09 21.39
N PRO A 76 18.90 8.23 21.69
CA PRO A 76 18.84 6.90 21.09
C PRO A 76 18.56 6.99 19.60
N THR A 77 19.11 6.06 18.83
CA THR A 77 18.73 5.88 17.43
C THR A 77 17.26 5.47 17.31
N ALA A 78 16.62 5.91 16.24
CA ALA A 78 15.27 5.52 15.88
C ALA A 78 15.16 3.98 15.79
N PRO A 79 14.10 3.39 16.36
CA PRO A 79 13.96 1.95 16.39
C PRO A 79 13.80 1.39 14.98
N HIS A 80 14.38 0.21 14.77
CA HIS A 80 14.13 -0.56 13.56
C HIS A 80 12.63 -0.94 13.51
N LEU A 81 12.01 -0.67 12.37
CA LEU A 81 10.62 -1.04 12.11
C LEU A 81 10.61 -2.43 11.49
N GLU A 82 10.37 -3.46 12.30
CA GLU A 82 10.19 -4.80 11.77
C GLU A 82 8.96 -4.85 10.86
N GLU A 83 9.14 -5.27 9.61
CA GLU A 83 7.98 -5.67 8.80
C GLU A 83 7.54 -7.06 9.22
N PRO A 84 6.23 -7.29 9.43
CA PRO A 84 5.74 -8.65 9.52
C PRO A 84 6.09 -9.34 8.20
N LYS A 85 6.94 -10.38 8.28
CA LYS A 85 7.34 -11.21 7.14
C LYS A 85 6.06 -11.82 6.54
N ASN A 86 5.49 -11.14 5.55
CA ASN A 86 4.34 -11.67 4.84
C ASN A 86 4.86 -12.83 4.01
N LYS A 87 4.33 -14.04 4.23
CA LYS A 87 4.64 -15.18 3.38
C LYS A 87 4.30 -14.81 1.94
N HIS A 88 5.32 -14.84 1.08
CA HIS A 88 5.12 -14.69 -0.36
C HIS A 88 4.44 -15.97 -0.85
N VAL A 89 3.15 -15.87 -1.15
CA VAL A 89 2.33 -16.95 -1.68
C VAL A 89 1.66 -16.42 -2.94
N LEU A 90 1.91 -17.10 -4.05
CA LEU A 90 1.30 -16.76 -5.34
C LEU A 90 -0.12 -17.28 -5.35
N ASN A 91 -1.09 -16.38 -5.24
CA ASN A 91 -2.51 -16.69 -5.37
C ASN A 91 -3.05 -16.08 -6.66
N VAL A 92 -3.67 -16.91 -7.49
CA VAL A 92 -4.29 -16.48 -8.76
C VAL A 92 -5.80 -16.37 -8.55
N CYS A 93 -6.42 -15.32 -9.08
CA CYS A 93 -7.87 -15.17 -9.07
C CYS A 93 -8.46 -15.32 -10.48
N ASP A 94 -9.09 -16.46 -10.74
CA ASP A 94 -9.71 -16.78 -12.04
C ASP A 94 -10.97 -15.94 -12.35
N ILE A 95 -11.51 -15.26 -11.35
CA ILE A 95 -12.70 -14.40 -11.48
C ILE A 95 -12.30 -12.98 -11.93
N CYS A 96 -11.05 -12.59 -11.71
CA CYS A 96 -10.55 -11.25 -11.97
C CYS A 96 -9.47 -11.25 -13.05
N ASP A 97 -9.73 -11.93 -14.15
CA ASP A 97 -8.86 -11.97 -15.33
C ASP A 97 -7.45 -12.51 -14.99
N GLY A 98 -7.35 -13.45 -14.05
CA GLY A 98 -6.09 -14.10 -13.69
C GLY A 98 -5.11 -13.22 -12.93
N ILE A 99 -5.57 -12.17 -12.23
CA ILE A 99 -4.69 -11.34 -11.39
C ILE A 99 -3.92 -12.21 -10.38
N ILE A 100 -2.61 -12.04 -10.36
CA ILE A 100 -1.67 -12.72 -9.46
C ILE A 100 -1.42 -11.83 -8.24
N LEU A 101 -1.65 -12.38 -7.05
CA LEU A 101 -1.47 -11.71 -5.77
C LEU A 101 -0.37 -12.43 -5.00
N VAL A 102 0.68 -11.67 -4.65
CA VAL A 102 1.95 -12.21 -4.17
C VAL A 102 1.94 -12.49 -2.66
N THR A 103 0.97 -11.95 -1.92
CA THR A 103 0.83 -12.20 -0.48
C THR A 103 -0.57 -12.67 -0.14
N GLU A 104 -0.69 -13.46 0.94
CA GLU A 104 -1.98 -13.93 1.45
C GLU A 104 -2.88 -12.77 1.88
N LYS A 105 -2.28 -11.70 2.43
CA LYS A 105 -3.01 -10.49 2.82
C LYS A 105 -3.62 -9.80 1.61
N ASP A 106 -2.84 -9.64 0.53
CA ASP A 106 -3.33 -9.04 -0.71
C ASP A 106 -4.44 -9.90 -1.32
N PHE A 107 -4.32 -11.23 -1.24
CA PHE A 107 -5.36 -12.15 -1.67
C PHE A 107 -6.66 -11.98 -0.86
N LYS A 108 -6.60 -11.92 0.47
CA LYS A 108 -7.78 -11.69 1.33
C LYS A 108 -8.45 -10.34 1.04
N ILE A 109 -7.65 -9.28 0.89
CA ILE A 109 -8.16 -7.94 0.54
C ILE A 109 -8.84 -7.97 -0.83
N HIS A 110 -8.23 -8.65 -1.80
CA HIS A 110 -8.79 -8.80 -3.13
C HIS A 110 -10.13 -9.55 -3.11
N MET A 111 -10.22 -10.69 -2.42
CA MET A 111 -11.45 -11.46 -2.25
C MET A 111 -12.59 -10.62 -1.63
N ALA A 112 -12.26 -9.75 -0.68
CA ALA A 112 -13.22 -8.84 -0.06
C ALA A 112 -13.57 -7.61 -0.93
N SER A 113 -12.80 -7.34 -1.98
CA SER A 113 -12.91 -6.11 -2.77
C SER A 113 -14.23 -6.03 -3.55
N ARG A 114 -14.72 -4.80 -3.74
CA ARG A 114 -15.92 -4.53 -4.56
C ARG A 114 -15.77 -5.02 -6.00
N LYS A 115 -14.56 -4.93 -6.56
CA LYS A 115 -14.25 -5.40 -7.92
C LYS A 115 -14.47 -6.91 -8.02
N HIS A 116 -13.91 -7.68 -7.09
CA HIS A 116 -14.04 -9.13 -7.07
C HIS A 116 -15.51 -9.57 -6.94
N LYS A 117 -16.24 -8.99 -5.99
CA LYS A 117 -17.68 -9.28 -5.80
C LYS A 117 -18.51 -8.99 -7.06
N LYS A 118 -18.23 -7.88 -7.75
CA LYS A 118 -18.90 -7.52 -9.01
C LYS A 118 -18.60 -8.52 -10.13
N ASN A 119 -17.34 -8.92 -10.27
CA ASN A 119 -16.93 -9.90 -11.28
C ASN A 119 -17.55 -11.28 -10.99
N LEU A 120 -17.59 -11.70 -9.73
CA LEU A 120 -18.24 -12.95 -9.33
C LEU A 120 -19.73 -12.97 -9.71
N ALA A 121 -20.46 -11.89 -9.43
CA ALA A 121 -21.86 -11.77 -9.81
C ALA A 121 -22.05 -11.82 -11.33
N ARG A 122 -21.19 -11.13 -12.10
CA ARG A 122 -21.22 -11.16 -13.56
C ARG A 122 -20.98 -12.57 -14.12
N LYS A 123 -20.01 -13.31 -13.55
CA LYS A 123 -19.69 -14.67 -13.97
C LYS A 123 -20.88 -15.62 -13.74
N LYS A 124 -21.49 -15.57 -12.56
CA LYS A 124 -22.70 -16.35 -12.24
C LYS A 124 -23.87 -16.06 -13.19
N ALA A 125 -24.12 -14.78 -13.50
CA ALA A 125 -25.18 -14.40 -14.42
C ALA A 125 -24.91 -14.90 -15.85
N LEU A 126 -23.65 -14.91 -16.29
CA LEU A 126 -23.26 -15.46 -17.59
C LEU A 126 -23.41 -16.98 -17.65
N GLU A 127 -23.03 -17.68 -16.58
CA GLU A 127 -23.19 -19.14 -16.48
C GLU A 127 -24.65 -19.55 -16.56
N LEU A 128 -25.56 -18.84 -15.87
CA LEU A 128 -27.00 -19.09 -15.95
C LEU A 128 -27.55 -18.90 -17.37
N LYS A 129 -27.18 -17.80 -18.04
CA LYS A 129 -27.58 -17.56 -19.43
C LYS A 129 -27.07 -18.64 -20.39
N ASN A 130 -25.82 -19.07 -20.20
CA ASN A 130 -25.25 -20.13 -21.03
C ASN A 130 -25.99 -21.46 -20.83
N GLN A 131 -26.41 -21.78 -19.59
CA GLN A 131 -27.22 -22.97 -19.31
C GLN A 131 -28.62 -22.89 -19.93
N GLU A 132 -29.25 -21.71 -19.95
CA GLU A 132 -30.53 -21.49 -20.62
C GLU A 132 -30.42 -21.70 -22.14
N ILE A 133 -29.40 -21.11 -22.76
CA ILE A 133 -29.10 -21.28 -24.20
C ILE A 133 -28.85 -22.75 -24.53
N GLU A 134 -28.09 -23.47 -23.71
CA GLU A 134 -27.79 -24.89 -23.95
C GLU A 134 -29.06 -25.76 -23.87
N LYS A 135 -29.97 -25.44 -22.94
CA LYS A 135 -31.27 -26.11 -22.79
C LYS A 135 -32.24 -25.80 -23.93
N GLU A 136 -32.16 -24.62 -24.54
CA GLU A 136 -32.95 -24.28 -25.73
C GLU A 136 -32.43 -25.07 -26.95
N LYS A 137 -31.12 -25.06 -27.19
CA LYS A 137 -30.51 -25.85 -28.28
C LYS A 137 -30.81 -27.34 -28.19
N GLN A 138 -30.76 -27.92 -26.98
CA GLN A 138 -31.10 -29.33 -26.78
C GLN A 138 -32.59 -29.62 -27.02
N ARG A 139 -33.49 -28.65 -26.76
CA ARG A 139 -34.92 -28.79 -27.05
C ARG A 139 -35.19 -28.73 -28.55
N ASP A 140 -34.51 -27.87 -29.29
CA ASP A 140 -34.66 -27.75 -30.73
C ASP A 140 -34.16 -29.02 -31.47
N VAL A 141 -33.04 -29.59 -31.03
CA VAL A 141 -32.51 -30.87 -31.58
C VAL A 141 -33.46 -32.04 -31.36
N ILE A 142 -34.07 -32.14 -30.17
CA ILE A 142 -35.03 -33.22 -29.87
C ILE A 142 -36.31 -33.08 -30.73
N GLN A 143 -36.72 -31.86 -31.09
CA GLN A 143 -37.88 -31.65 -31.95
C GLN A 143 -37.60 -32.02 -33.42
N GLU A 144 -36.39 -31.75 -33.93
CA GLU A 144 -35.98 -32.15 -35.29
C GLU A 144 -35.81 -33.66 -35.46
N GLU A 145 -35.41 -34.40 -34.43
CA GLU A 145 -35.28 -35.88 -34.49
C GLU A 145 -36.63 -36.63 -34.35
N THR A 146 -37.70 -35.93 -33.96
CA THR A 146 -39.05 -36.51 -33.79
C THR A 146 -39.98 -36.32 -34.99
N HIS A 147 -39.45 -35.81 -36.12
CA HIS A 147 -40.17 -35.69 -37.40
C HIS A 147 -39.54 -36.59 -38.46
#